data_AF-A0A7V4GXK4-F1
#
_entry.id   AF-A0A7V4GXK4-F1
#
_cell.length_a   1.000
_cell.length_b   1.000
_cell.length_c   1.000
_cell.angle_alpha   90.00
_cell.angle_beta   90.00
_cell.angle_gamma   90.00
#
_symmetry.space_group_name_H-M   'P 1'
#
loop_
_entity.id
_entity.type
_entity.pdbx_description
1 polymer ?
#
loop_
_entity_poly.entity_id
_entity_poly.type
_entity_poly.pdbx_seq_one_letter_code
_entity_poly.pdbx_strand_id
1 'polypeptide(L)'
;MEGEFSIKQKNGYFQNLTIGHFYYDRNTRKLVYKVRFPEPEVYVAFDTVMYRFKEGALQSKERIPEIVPFSLFHLVLSQELPSYGLETSLYRPEKTEKEKDLILTTWIPPESLQDKYGKIITALRNNILYGTIFYTPGGELASRQFFEDYVNVSGLIVPSRIIRITPKGKIEIYEEIKLRNIQLNNVAENFYYDFPLPAL
;
A
#
# COMPACT_ATOMS: atom_id res chain seq x y z
N MET A 1 12.32 -0.47 7.74
CA MET A 1 12.52 -0.59 6.28
C MET A 1 12.42 0.81 5.71
N GLU A 2 13.34 1.16 4.82
CA GLU A 2 13.33 2.46 4.15
C GLU A 2 13.75 2.31 2.69
N GLY A 3 13.63 3.39 1.94
CA GLY A 3 14.08 3.45 0.56
C GLY A 3 13.52 4.67 -0.16
N GLU A 4 13.91 4.82 -1.42
CA GLU A 4 13.36 5.84 -2.28
C GLU A 4 12.07 5.38 -2.95
N PHE A 5 11.16 6.33 -3.19
CA PHE A 5 9.96 6.06 -3.95
C PHE A 5 9.73 7.12 -5.04
N SER A 6 9.06 6.70 -6.10
CA SER A 6 8.41 7.61 -7.05
C SER A 6 7.00 7.14 -7.34
N ILE A 7 6.03 8.05 -7.29
CA ILE A 7 4.63 7.80 -7.66
C ILE A 7 4.32 8.65 -8.88
N LYS A 8 4.05 8.01 -10.00
CA LYS A 8 3.54 8.66 -11.20
C LYS A 8 2.05 8.39 -11.31
N GLN A 9 1.24 9.43 -11.22
CA GLN A 9 -0.20 9.32 -11.39
C GLN A 9 -0.60 9.95 -12.72
N LYS A 10 -1.48 9.29 -13.47
CA LYS A 10 -2.12 9.87 -14.65
C LYS A 10 -3.61 9.55 -14.67
N ASN A 11 -4.41 10.53 -15.07
CA ASN A 11 -5.68 10.29 -15.72
C ASN A 11 -5.61 11.01 -17.09
N GLY A 12 -6.50 10.77 -18.04
CA GLY A 12 -6.40 11.34 -19.39
C GLY A 12 -6.22 12.87 -19.50
N TYR A 13 -6.36 13.61 -18.39
CA TYR A 13 -6.27 15.07 -18.30
C TYR A 13 -5.12 15.59 -17.42
N PHE A 14 -4.61 14.79 -16.49
CA PHE A 14 -3.65 15.23 -15.47
C PHE A 14 -2.54 14.20 -15.29
N GLN A 15 -1.32 14.68 -15.08
CA GLN A 15 -0.17 13.88 -14.70
C GLN A 15 0.47 14.48 -13.46
N ASN A 16 0.71 13.66 -12.45
CA ASN A 16 1.47 14.01 -11.26
C ASN A 16 2.70 13.13 -11.14
N LEU A 17 3.74 13.68 -10.55
CA LEU A 17 4.91 12.92 -10.13
C LEU A 17 5.24 13.35 -8.70
N THR A 18 5.26 12.38 -7.80
CA THR A 18 5.73 12.55 -6.42
C THR A 18 6.99 11.73 -6.25
N ILE A 19 8.03 12.31 -5.68
CA ILE A 19 9.29 11.62 -5.40
C ILE A 19 9.69 11.90 -3.97
N GLY A 20 10.21 10.89 -3.28
CA GLY A 20 10.67 11.05 -1.92
C GLY A 20 11.40 9.84 -1.37
N HIS A 21 11.50 9.82 -0.05
CA HIS A 21 12.01 8.70 0.73
C HIS A 21 10.91 8.21 1.68
N PHE A 22 10.78 6.90 1.85
CA PHE A 22 9.85 6.31 2.81
C PHE A 22 10.61 5.67 3.97
N TYR A 23 10.01 5.71 5.15
CA TYR A 23 10.52 5.09 6.37
C TYR A 23 9.36 4.35 7.02
N TYR A 24 9.54 3.06 7.24
CA TYR A 24 8.54 2.20 7.86
C TYR A 24 9.14 1.44 9.04
N ASP A 25 8.54 1.60 10.21
CA ASP A 25 8.85 0.80 11.39
C ASP A 25 7.68 -0.15 11.70
N ARG A 26 8.00 -1.45 11.72
CA ARG A 26 7.03 -2.52 12.03
C ARG A 26 6.62 -2.52 13.49
N ASN A 27 7.50 -2.11 14.40
CA ASN A 27 7.24 -2.16 15.85
C ASN A 27 6.22 -1.08 16.25
N THR A 28 6.44 0.15 15.77
CA THR A 28 5.52 1.26 16.01
C THR A 28 4.38 1.31 14.98
N ARG A 29 4.45 0.57 13.88
CA ARG A 29 3.50 0.66 12.76
C ARG A 29 3.37 2.11 12.27
N LYS A 30 4.51 2.80 12.13
CA LYS A 30 4.56 4.17 11.61
C LYS A 30 5.17 4.16 10.22
N LEU A 31 4.51 4.87 9.30
CA LEU A 31 4.98 5.08 7.94
C LEU A 31 5.17 6.56 7.69
N VAL A 32 6.38 6.96 7.31
CA VAL A 32 6.71 8.35 6.99
C VAL A 32 7.16 8.44 5.54
N TYR A 33 6.58 9.36 4.78
CA TYR A 33 7.05 9.75 3.46
C TYR A 33 7.62 11.16 3.53
N LYS A 34 8.94 11.28 3.33
CA LYS A 34 9.63 12.55 3.11
C LYS A 34 9.62 12.86 1.62
N VAL A 35 8.66 13.67 1.18
CA VAL A 35 8.51 14.11 -0.20
C VAL A 35 9.53 15.21 -0.50
N ARG A 36 10.20 15.11 -1.65
CA ARG A 36 11.13 16.12 -2.18
C ARG A 36 10.63 16.81 -3.45
N PHE A 37 9.65 16.21 -4.12
CA PHE A 37 9.04 16.73 -5.35
C PHE A 37 7.55 16.33 -5.37
N PRO A 38 6.61 17.21 -5.75
CA PRO A 38 6.83 18.54 -6.35
C PRO A 38 7.31 19.60 -5.37
N GLU A 39 6.95 19.46 -4.08
CA GLU A 39 7.37 20.37 -3.02
C GLU A 39 7.81 19.55 -1.78
N PRO A 40 8.73 20.08 -0.95
CA PRO A 40 9.14 19.42 0.27
C PRO A 40 7.99 19.30 1.29
N GLU A 41 7.61 18.07 1.60
CA GLU A 41 6.54 17.75 2.55
C GLU A 41 6.85 16.47 3.32
N VAL A 42 6.23 16.30 4.49
CA VAL A 42 6.30 15.05 5.25
C VAL A 42 4.88 14.53 5.48
N TYR A 43 4.63 13.31 5.03
CA TYR A 43 3.40 12.59 5.33
C TYR A 43 3.68 11.54 6.37
N VAL A 44 2.87 11.47 7.42
CA VAL A 44 3.00 10.46 8.47
C VAL A 44 1.68 9.72 8.57
N ALA A 45 1.68 8.43 8.23
CA ALA A 45 0.58 7.53 8.53
C ALA A 45 0.89 6.78 9.83
N PHE A 46 0.00 6.94 10.79
CA PHE A 46 0.07 6.26 12.07
C PHE A 46 -1.35 5.91 12.52
N ASP A 47 -1.56 4.63 12.84
CA ASP A 47 -2.89 4.07 13.13
C ASP A 47 -3.90 4.34 11.99
N THR A 48 -4.94 5.13 12.26
CA THR A 48 -6.02 5.46 11.32
C THR A 48 -5.94 6.91 10.84
N VAL A 49 -4.78 7.56 10.98
CA VAL A 49 -4.60 8.97 10.69
C VAL A 49 -3.41 9.20 9.77
N MET A 50 -3.64 10.02 8.73
CA MET A 50 -2.61 10.63 7.91
C MET A 50 -2.40 12.08 8.36
N TYR A 51 -1.16 12.42 8.70
CA TYR A 51 -0.72 13.78 9.00
C TYR A 51 0.10 14.31 7.84
N ARG A 52 -0.13 15.56 7.44
CA ARG A 52 0.67 16.25 6.41
C ARG A 52 1.36 17.46 7.02
N PHE A 53 2.66 17.52 6.86
CA PHE A 53 3.50 18.64 7.31
C PHE A 53 4.14 19.31 6.10
N LYS A 54 4.14 20.65 6.11
CA LYS A 54 4.83 21.50 5.14
C LYS A 54 5.54 22.59 5.91
N GLU A 55 6.82 22.81 5.58
CA GLU A 55 7.67 23.79 6.28
C GLU A 55 7.72 23.59 7.81
N GLY A 56 7.62 22.32 8.26
CA GLY A 56 7.61 21.97 9.68
C GLY A 56 6.28 22.19 10.41
N ALA A 57 5.30 22.83 9.77
CA ALA A 57 3.97 23.04 10.32
C ALA A 57 2.98 21.95 9.87
N LEU A 58 2.13 21.50 10.79
CA LEU A 58 1.01 20.61 10.45
C LEU A 58 0.02 21.36 9.56
N GLN A 59 -0.21 20.85 8.36
CA GLN A 59 -1.14 21.41 7.38
C GLN A 59 -2.50 20.73 7.45
N SER A 60 -2.51 19.40 7.59
CA SER A 60 -3.76 18.64 7.68
C SER A 60 -3.61 17.37 8.50
N LYS A 61 -4.74 16.92 9.03
CA LYS A 61 -4.93 15.65 9.72
C LYS A 61 -6.20 15.02 9.18
N GLU A 62 -6.07 13.88 8.52
CA GLU A 62 -7.19 13.20 7.88
C GLU A 62 -7.29 11.77 8.40
N ARG A 63 -8.51 11.35 8.72
CA ARG A 63 -8.75 9.92 8.99
C ARG A 63 -8.63 9.16 7.68
N ILE A 64 -7.80 8.16 7.70
CA ILE A 64 -7.66 7.18 6.64
C ILE A 64 -8.28 5.87 7.12
N PRO A 65 -8.76 4.99 6.22
CA PRO A 65 -8.97 3.59 6.57
C PRO A 65 -7.73 3.03 7.27
N GLU A 66 -7.85 1.94 8.01
CA GLU A 66 -6.71 1.32 8.69
C GLU A 66 -5.69 0.79 7.65
N ILE A 67 -4.88 1.69 7.08
CA ILE A 67 -3.99 1.43 5.95
C ILE A 67 -2.74 0.72 6.44
N VAL A 68 -2.34 0.88 7.71
CA VAL A 68 -1.02 0.45 8.15
C VAL A 68 -0.83 -1.08 8.15
N PRO A 69 -1.78 -1.90 8.65
CA PRO A 69 -1.71 -3.36 8.49
C PRO A 69 -1.69 -3.79 7.02
N PHE A 70 -2.33 -3.00 6.13
CA PHE A 70 -2.35 -3.23 4.68
C PHE A 70 -1.29 -2.43 3.91
N SER A 71 -0.34 -1.81 4.60
CA SER A 71 0.77 -1.15 3.93
C SER A 71 1.66 -2.23 3.34
N LEU A 72 2.11 -2.03 2.10
CA LEU A 72 3.01 -2.98 1.44
C LEU A 72 4.21 -3.34 2.32
N PHE A 73 4.76 -2.34 3.02
CA PHE A 73 5.90 -2.51 3.91
C PHE A 73 5.59 -3.38 5.12
N HIS A 74 4.41 -3.23 5.73
CA HIS A 74 3.97 -4.13 6.80
C HIS A 74 3.81 -5.55 6.28
N LEU A 75 3.09 -5.73 5.16
CA LEU A 75 2.83 -7.05 4.57
C LEU A 75 4.13 -7.78 4.23
N VAL A 76 5.12 -7.08 3.69
CA VAL A 76 6.44 -7.66 3.40
C VAL A 76 7.17 -8.05 4.69
N LEU A 77 7.25 -7.15 5.68
CA LEU A 77 7.98 -7.41 6.91
C LEU A 77 7.30 -8.43 7.84
N SER A 78 5.99 -8.61 7.70
CA SER A 78 5.20 -9.62 8.40
C SER A 78 5.08 -10.94 7.61
N GLN A 79 5.62 -11.01 6.38
CA GLN A 79 5.51 -12.17 5.48
C GLN A 79 4.07 -12.54 5.09
N GLU A 80 3.18 -11.54 5.06
CA GLU A 80 1.76 -11.68 4.75
C GLU A 80 1.42 -11.23 3.32
N LEU A 81 2.41 -10.76 2.55
CA LEU A 81 2.19 -10.27 1.19
C LEU A 81 1.52 -11.28 0.23
N PRO A 82 1.83 -12.60 0.24
CA PRO A 82 1.20 -13.55 -0.69
C PRO A 82 -0.34 -13.58 -0.62
N SER A 83 -0.90 -13.48 0.59
CA SER A 83 -2.35 -13.38 0.80
C SER A 83 -2.85 -11.94 0.94
N TYR A 84 -1.97 -10.96 0.72
CA TYR A 84 -2.24 -9.53 0.94
C TYR A 84 -2.76 -9.24 2.37
N GLY A 85 -2.29 -10.01 3.36
CA GLY A 85 -2.74 -9.91 4.75
C GLY A 85 -4.15 -10.43 5.02
N LEU A 86 -4.81 -11.05 4.03
CA LEU A 86 -6.21 -11.47 4.18
C LEU A 86 -6.35 -12.71 5.06
N GLU A 87 -5.33 -13.57 5.14
CA GLU A 87 -5.31 -14.75 6.01
C GLU A 87 -5.35 -14.41 7.50
N THR A 88 -4.83 -13.25 7.89
CA THR A 88 -4.82 -12.78 9.29
C THR A 88 -5.90 -11.73 9.56
N SER A 89 -6.81 -11.53 8.59
CA SER A 89 -7.92 -10.58 8.67
C SER A 89 -9.25 -11.25 9.00
N LEU A 90 -10.34 -10.47 9.05
CA LEU A 90 -11.70 -10.99 9.18
C LEU A 90 -12.26 -11.58 7.87
N TYR A 91 -11.57 -11.40 6.74
CA TYR A 91 -11.98 -12.01 5.48
C TYR A 91 -11.78 -13.52 5.51
N ARG A 92 -12.62 -14.24 4.78
CA ARG A 92 -12.46 -15.68 4.57
C ARG A 92 -12.34 -16.00 3.09
N PRO A 93 -11.55 -17.02 2.71
CA PRO A 93 -11.54 -17.49 1.34
C PRO A 93 -12.89 -18.14 1.01
N GLU A 94 -13.51 -17.71 -0.07
CA GLU A 94 -14.74 -18.29 -0.61
C GLU A 94 -14.42 -19.32 -1.70
N LYS A 95 -13.49 -18.96 -2.60
CA LYS A 95 -13.21 -19.74 -3.80
C LYS A 95 -11.74 -19.62 -4.18
N THR A 96 -11.11 -20.74 -4.50
CA THR A 96 -9.76 -20.76 -5.09
C THR A 96 -9.81 -21.48 -6.43
N GLU A 97 -9.25 -20.85 -7.46
CA GLU A 97 -9.28 -21.34 -8.83
C GLU A 97 -7.89 -21.19 -9.46
N LYS A 98 -7.58 -22.06 -10.42
CA LYS A 98 -6.37 -21.94 -11.21
C LYS A 98 -6.74 -21.46 -12.61
N GLU A 99 -6.18 -20.32 -13.02
CA GLU A 99 -6.33 -19.78 -14.37
C GLU A 99 -4.95 -19.62 -15.00
N LYS A 100 -4.66 -20.45 -16.01
CA LYS A 100 -3.32 -20.55 -16.62
C LYS A 100 -2.25 -20.83 -15.55
N ASP A 101 -1.34 -19.90 -15.33
CA ASP A 101 -0.23 -19.92 -14.38
C ASP A 101 -0.55 -19.17 -13.07
N LEU A 102 -1.78 -18.69 -12.91
CA LEU A 102 -2.24 -17.96 -11.73
C LEU A 102 -3.11 -18.84 -10.84
N ILE A 103 -2.95 -18.68 -9.53
CA ILE A 103 -3.88 -19.15 -8.51
C ILE A 103 -4.65 -17.92 -8.04
N LEU A 104 -5.96 -17.92 -8.27
CA LEU A 104 -6.87 -16.85 -7.89
C LEU A 104 -7.63 -17.27 -6.63
N THR A 105 -7.61 -16.45 -5.58
CA THR A 105 -8.43 -16.66 -4.39
C THR A 105 -9.38 -15.48 -4.21
N THR A 106 -10.68 -15.77 -4.17
CA THR A 106 -11.73 -14.82 -3.83
C THR A 106 -11.94 -14.84 -2.32
N TRP A 107 -11.85 -13.66 -1.70
CA TRP A 107 -12.01 -13.41 -0.29
C TRP A 107 -13.26 -12.58 -0.06
N ILE A 108 -14.09 -13.02 0.88
CA ILE A 108 -15.33 -12.32 1.24
C ILE A 108 -15.26 -11.84 2.68
N PRO A 109 -15.79 -10.64 2.97
CA PRO A 109 -15.90 -10.18 4.34
C PRO A 109 -16.98 -10.97 5.10
N PRO A 110 -16.99 -10.91 6.45
CA PRO A 110 -18.08 -11.45 7.26
C PRO A 110 -19.43 -10.85 6.87
N GLU A 111 -20.51 -11.61 7.05
CA GLU A 111 -21.87 -11.16 6.68
C GLU A 111 -22.24 -9.81 7.30
N SER A 112 -21.86 -9.58 8.56
CA SER A 112 -22.10 -8.33 9.30
C SER A 112 -21.36 -7.10 8.74
N LEU A 113 -20.46 -7.30 7.77
CA LEU A 113 -19.59 -6.28 7.19
C LEU A 113 -19.71 -6.18 5.66
N GLN A 114 -20.57 -7.00 5.03
CA GLN A 114 -20.77 -6.99 3.57
C GLN A 114 -21.42 -5.70 3.04
N ASP A 115 -22.09 -4.94 3.90
CA ASP A 115 -22.63 -3.62 3.59
C ASP A 115 -21.54 -2.54 3.52
N LYS A 116 -20.41 -2.76 4.17
CA LYS A 116 -19.29 -1.81 4.29
C LYS A 116 -18.09 -2.18 3.44
N TYR A 117 -17.89 -3.46 3.20
CA TYR A 117 -16.74 -3.97 2.46
C TYR A 117 -17.17 -4.90 1.32
N GLY A 118 -16.50 -4.79 0.18
CA GLY A 118 -16.68 -5.72 -0.94
C GLY A 118 -15.68 -6.87 -0.90
N LYS A 119 -15.85 -7.82 -1.82
CA LYS A 119 -14.90 -8.93 -1.99
C LYS A 119 -13.53 -8.45 -2.48
N ILE A 120 -12.51 -9.26 -2.21
CA ILE A 120 -11.15 -9.04 -2.70
C ILE A 120 -10.73 -10.29 -3.46
N ILE A 121 -10.06 -10.15 -4.60
CA ILE A 121 -9.46 -11.28 -5.31
C ILE A 121 -7.95 -11.10 -5.27
N THR A 122 -7.21 -12.09 -4.79
CA THR A 122 -5.75 -12.14 -4.88
C THR A 122 -5.35 -13.09 -6.01
N ALA A 123 -4.28 -12.76 -6.72
CA ALA A 123 -3.69 -13.59 -7.75
C ALA A 123 -2.24 -13.90 -7.40
N LEU A 124 -1.90 -15.18 -7.30
CA LEU A 124 -0.54 -15.65 -7.08
C LEU A 124 0.04 -16.26 -8.35
N ARG A 125 1.31 -15.97 -8.63
CA ARG A 125 2.13 -16.65 -9.65
C ARG A 125 3.36 -17.21 -8.96
N ASN A 126 3.57 -18.52 -9.01
CA ASN A 126 4.71 -19.17 -8.35
C ASN A 126 4.88 -18.77 -6.87
N ASN A 127 3.77 -18.72 -6.12
CA ASN A 127 3.70 -18.30 -4.72
C ASN A 127 4.09 -16.83 -4.43
N ILE A 128 4.21 -16.00 -5.46
CA ILE A 128 4.46 -14.56 -5.36
C ILE A 128 3.17 -13.83 -5.74
N LEU A 129 2.81 -12.79 -4.97
CA LEU A 129 1.64 -11.96 -5.28
C LEU A 129 1.81 -11.29 -6.64
N TYR A 130 0.95 -11.64 -7.59
CA TYR A 130 0.93 -11.02 -8.90
C TYR A 130 0.02 -9.79 -8.94
N GLY A 131 -1.14 -9.89 -8.29
CA GLY A 131 -2.08 -8.78 -8.26
C GLY A 131 -3.23 -8.97 -7.29
N THR A 132 -3.96 -7.88 -7.07
CA THR A 132 -5.21 -7.86 -6.31
C THR A 132 -6.28 -7.07 -7.03
N ILE A 133 -7.54 -7.46 -6.79
CA ILE A 133 -8.72 -6.75 -7.28
C ILE A 133 -9.63 -6.50 -6.08
N PHE A 134 -9.96 -5.24 -5.86
CA PHE A 134 -10.86 -4.81 -4.80
C PHE A 134 -12.21 -4.45 -5.41
N TYR A 135 -13.28 -4.90 -4.77
CA TYR A 135 -14.64 -4.54 -5.13
C TYR A 135 -15.27 -3.66 -4.04
N THR A 136 -16.23 -2.82 -4.44
CA THR A 136 -17.12 -2.13 -3.51
C THR A 136 -18.14 -3.12 -2.92
N PRO A 137 -18.84 -2.76 -1.83
CA PRO A 137 -19.95 -3.56 -1.30
C PRO A 137 -21.02 -3.91 -2.35
N GLY A 138 -21.26 -2.99 -3.29
CA GLY A 138 -22.19 -3.18 -4.41
C GLY A 138 -21.67 -4.07 -5.54
N GLY A 139 -20.46 -4.62 -5.42
CA GLY A 139 -19.84 -5.49 -6.42
C GLY A 139 -19.22 -4.75 -7.61
N GLU A 140 -19.09 -3.42 -7.54
CA GLU A 140 -18.40 -2.64 -8.56
C GLU A 140 -16.88 -2.71 -8.36
N LEU A 141 -16.12 -2.53 -9.43
CA LEU A 141 -14.66 -2.52 -9.34
C LEU A 141 -14.18 -1.26 -8.60
N ALA A 142 -13.56 -1.44 -7.43
CA ALA A 142 -12.98 -0.34 -6.65
C ALA A 142 -11.55 -0.03 -7.09
N SER A 143 -10.70 -1.04 -7.23
CA SER A 143 -9.35 -0.87 -7.80
C SER A 143 -8.72 -2.20 -8.20
N ARG A 144 -7.68 -2.13 -9.03
CA ARG A 144 -6.76 -3.25 -9.35
C ARG A 144 -5.35 -2.85 -8.98
N GLN A 145 -4.57 -3.78 -8.46
CA GLN A 145 -3.15 -3.60 -8.21
C GLN A 145 -2.35 -4.74 -8.82
N PHE A 146 -1.22 -4.43 -9.44
CA PHE A 146 -0.27 -5.40 -9.95
C PHE A 146 1.08 -5.16 -9.29
N PHE A 147 1.74 -6.24 -8.88
CA PHE A 147 3.01 -6.20 -8.17
C PHE A 147 4.07 -6.85 -9.07
N GLU A 148 5.07 -6.06 -9.43
CA GLU A 148 6.05 -6.38 -10.47
C GLU A 148 7.47 -6.11 -9.96
N ASP A 149 8.44 -6.59 -10.74
CA ASP A 149 9.86 -6.30 -10.56
C ASP A 149 10.35 -6.60 -9.13
N TYR A 150 10.05 -7.81 -8.64
CA TYR A 150 10.43 -8.22 -7.30
C TYR A 150 11.95 -8.25 -7.10
N VAL A 151 12.39 -7.73 -5.94
CA VAL A 151 13.79 -7.74 -5.50
C VAL A 151 13.92 -8.51 -4.19
N ASN A 152 15.07 -9.14 -3.99
CA ASN A 152 15.42 -9.79 -2.73
C ASN A 152 16.21 -8.80 -1.87
N VAL A 153 15.67 -8.47 -0.69
CA VAL A 153 16.31 -7.61 0.31
C VAL A 153 16.51 -8.43 1.58
N SER A 154 17.74 -8.93 1.78
CA SER A 154 18.11 -9.76 2.94
C SER A 154 17.15 -10.95 3.18
N GLY A 155 16.75 -11.64 2.11
CA GLY A 155 15.84 -12.79 2.16
C GLY A 155 14.36 -12.44 2.03
N LEU A 156 13.98 -11.16 2.13
CA LEU A 156 12.61 -10.73 1.90
C LEU A 156 12.36 -10.40 0.43
N ILE A 157 11.26 -10.89 -0.11
CA ILE A 157 10.83 -10.64 -1.49
C ILE A 157 9.91 -9.43 -1.51
N VAL A 158 10.38 -8.34 -2.15
CA VAL A 158 9.71 -7.04 -2.14
C VAL A 158 9.39 -6.61 -3.57
N PRO A 159 8.15 -6.25 -3.91
CA PRO A 159 7.85 -5.71 -5.24
C PRO A 159 8.45 -4.31 -5.34
N SER A 160 9.29 -4.08 -6.37
CA SER A 160 9.87 -2.76 -6.59
C SER A 160 9.03 -1.90 -7.53
N ARG A 161 7.99 -2.47 -8.15
CA ARG A 161 7.04 -1.75 -8.99
C ARG A 161 5.62 -2.18 -8.66
N ILE A 162 4.74 -1.21 -8.44
CA ILE A 162 3.31 -1.44 -8.21
C ILE A 162 2.52 -0.59 -9.20
N ILE A 163 1.61 -1.21 -9.92
CA ILE A 163 0.68 -0.52 -10.82
C ILE A 163 -0.70 -0.59 -10.18
N ARG A 164 -1.29 0.56 -9.87
CA ARG A 164 -2.66 0.67 -9.37
C ARG A 164 -3.55 1.34 -10.42
N ILE A 165 -4.72 0.76 -10.63
CA ILE A 165 -5.74 1.28 -11.54
C ILE A 165 -7.04 1.44 -10.75
N THR A 166 -7.51 2.68 -10.63
CA THR A 166 -8.71 3.03 -9.87
C THR A 166 -9.74 3.68 -10.79
N PRO A 167 -10.93 3.09 -10.97
CA PRO A 167 -12.02 3.74 -11.68
C PRO A 167 -12.46 5.02 -10.97
N LYS A 168 -12.73 6.09 -11.74
CA LYS A 168 -13.29 7.35 -11.24
C LYS A 168 -14.30 7.88 -12.26
N GLY A 169 -15.56 7.49 -12.12
CA GLY A 169 -16.60 7.79 -13.10
C GLY A 169 -16.29 7.11 -14.45
N LYS A 170 -16.19 7.89 -15.52
CA LYS A 170 -15.91 7.38 -16.87
C LYS A 170 -14.41 7.25 -17.20
N ILE A 171 -13.53 7.63 -16.27
CA ILE A 171 -12.08 7.58 -16.47
C ILE A 171 -11.43 6.61 -15.49
N GLU A 172 -10.22 6.18 -15.80
CA GLU A 172 -9.37 5.43 -14.90
C GLU A 172 -8.18 6.30 -14.47
N ILE A 173 -7.85 6.23 -13.18
CA ILE A 173 -6.61 6.78 -12.64
C ILE A 173 -5.60 5.64 -12.63
N TYR A 174 -4.50 5.84 -13.35
CA TYR A 174 -3.35 4.95 -13.36
C TYR A 174 -2.26 5.53 -12.47
N GLU A 175 -1.79 4.73 -11.52
CA GLU A 175 -0.72 5.08 -10.60
C GLU A 175 0.40 4.03 -10.73
N GLU A 176 1.61 4.49 -10.98
CA GLU A 176 2.82 3.65 -10.99
C GLU A 176 3.70 4.07 -9.82
N ILE A 177 3.86 3.17 -8.86
CA ILE A 177 4.74 3.32 -7.70
C ILE A 177 6.01 2.52 -8.00
N LYS A 178 7.17 3.17 -7.89
CA LYS A 178 8.47 2.49 -7.94
C LYS A 178 9.21 2.69 -6.64
N LEU A 179 9.82 1.63 -6.15
CA LEU A 179 10.65 1.60 -4.96
C LEU A 179 12.09 1.30 -5.38
N ARG A 180 13.05 1.99 -4.77
CA ARG A 180 14.48 1.82 -5.06
C ARG A 180 15.29 1.90 -3.78
N ASN A 181 16.50 1.35 -3.82
CA ASN A 181 17.47 1.45 -2.73
C ASN A 181 16.86 1.00 -1.39
N ILE A 182 16.08 -0.09 -1.39
CA ILE A 182 15.35 -0.58 -0.23
C ILE A 182 16.35 -1.16 0.77
N GLN A 183 16.27 -0.72 2.03
CA GLN A 183 17.14 -1.17 3.11
C GLN A 183 16.32 -1.62 4.32
N LEU A 184 16.86 -2.59 5.04
CA LEU A 184 16.31 -3.06 6.31
C LEU A 184 17.21 -2.63 7.46
N ASN A 185 16.60 -2.32 8.59
CA ASN A 185 17.29 -2.02 9.85
C ASN A 185 18.36 -0.91 9.76
N ASN A 186 18.18 0.07 8.87
CA ASN A 186 18.98 1.29 8.91
C ASN A 186 18.47 2.18 10.04
N VAL A 187 19.38 2.66 10.89
CA VAL A 187 19.12 3.51 12.05
C VAL A 187 19.77 4.89 11.92
N ALA A 188 20.34 5.21 10.75
CA ALA A 188 20.98 6.51 10.51
C ALA A 188 19.97 7.67 10.52
N GLU A 189 18.71 7.41 10.14
CA GLU A 189 17.65 8.40 9.97
C GLU A 189 16.55 8.27 11.06
N ASN A 190 16.96 7.99 12.31
CA ASN A 190 16.05 7.76 13.46
C ASN A 190 14.98 8.84 13.62
N PHE A 191 15.27 10.09 13.27
CA PHE A 191 14.30 11.18 13.31
C PHE A 191 12.99 10.86 12.56
N TYR A 192 13.07 10.20 11.39
CA TYR A 192 11.87 9.88 10.62
C TYR A 192 11.13 8.66 11.16
N TYR A 193 11.83 7.70 11.77
CA TYR A 193 11.18 6.60 12.48
C TYR A 193 10.44 7.11 13.72
N ASP A 194 11.05 8.05 14.45
CA ASP A 194 10.51 8.67 15.65
C ASP A 194 9.78 9.99 15.39
N PHE A 195 9.33 10.22 14.14
CA PHE A 195 8.79 11.52 13.74
C PHE A 195 7.71 12.00 14.73
N PRO A 196 7.86 13.22 15.30
CA PRO A 196 7.00 13.69 16.36
C PRO A 196 5.61 14.01 15.81
N LEU A 197 4.60 13.49 16.48
CA LEU A 197 3.21 13.81 16.19
C LEU A 197 2.65 14.77 17.26
N PRO A 198 1.75 15.70 16.89
CA PRO A 198 1.02 16.49 17.87
C PRO A 198 0.30 15.55 18.85
N ALA A 199 0.21 15.95 20.12
CA ALA A 199 -0.61 15.24 21.09
C ALA A 199 -2.05 15.08 20.57
N LEU A 200 -2.62 13.89 20.76
CA LEU A 200 -3.97 13.54 20.33
C LEU A 200 -5.04 14.29 21.12
#